data_AF-A0AAV5UJC7-F1
#
_entry.id   AF-A0AAV5UJC7-F1
#
_cell.length_a   1.000
_cell.length_b   1.000
_cell.length_c   1.000
_cell.angle_alpha   90.00
_cell.angle_beta   90.00
_cell.angle_gamma   90.00
#
_symmetry.space_group_name_H-M   'P 1'
#
loop_
_entity.id
_entity.type
_entity.pdbx_description
1 polymer ?
#
loop_
_entity_poly.entity_id
_entity_poly.type
_entity_poly.pdbx_seq_one_letter_code
_entity_poly.pdbx_strand_id
1 'polypeptide(L)'
;LSAERPAESDEISSAEFLQELPIVLSDEEMCGICHEPLSLMRSVNLRPCKHAYHRSCILKWFEVRVSLELHTCCICRTVASEVTGEDGKPVIRTYPLQIVQEGLTRCPKNVDHAKLLSAASCSTHKIIIILEELAHQKRVALRE
;
A
#
# COMPACT_ATOMS: atom_id res chain seq x y z
N LEU A 1 72.10 34.38 1.69
CA LEU A 1 70.93 34.64 0.84
C LEU A 1 69.73 34.75 1.75
N SER A 2 69.52 35.94 2.28
CA SER A 2 68.28 36.33 2.96
C SER A 2 67.20 36.46 1.89
N ALA A 3 66.03 35.87 2.14
CA ALA A 3 64.78 36.35 1.59
C ALA A 3 63.69 35.97 2.58
N GLU A 4 63.07 37.01 3.11
CA GLU A 4 62.04 37.05 4.11
C GLU A 4 60.73 37.53 3.45
N ARG A 5 59.60 37.07 4.02
CA ARG A 5 58.19 37.52 3.86
C ARG A 5 57.39 37.09 2.60
N PRO A 6 56.03 37.11 2.65
CA PRO A 6 55.14 37.54 3.75
C PRO A 6 54.02 36.57 4.14
N ALA A 7 53.41 36.88 5.29
CA ALA A 7 52.06 36.47 5.67
C ALA A 7 51.02 37.22 4.81
N GLU A 8 50.02 36.52 4.31
CA GLU A 8 48.72 37.10 3.99
C GLU A 8 47.62 36.20 4.56
N SER A 9 46.81 36.81 5.42
CA SER A 9 45.64 36.28 6.07
C SER A 9 44.44 36.56 5.18
N ASP A 10 43.80 35.53 4.65
CA ASP A 10 42.46 35.64 4.10
C ASP A 10 41.52 34.76 4.92
N GLU A 11 40.92 35.42 5.92
CA GLU A 11 39.69 34.97 6.55
C GLU A 11 38.58 34.97 5.52
N ILE A 12 38.29 33.79 4.96
CA ILE A 12 37.01 33.59 4.29
C ILE A 12 36.03 33.10 5.35
N SER A 13 35.48 34.08 6.07
CA SER A 13 34.20 33.99 6.77
C SER A 13 33.13 33.64 5.74
N SER A 14 32.76 32.36 5.66
CA SER A 14 31.64 31.87 4.84
C SER A 14 30.58 31.25 5.73
N ALA A 15 30.23 31.96 6.79
CA ALA A 15 28.93 31.83 7.43
C ALA A 15 27.94 32.74 6.67
N GLU A 16 27.64 32.43 5.40
CA GLU A 16 26.51 33.04 4.68
C GLU A 16 26.29 32.37 3.30
N PHE A 17 25.99 31.07 3.30
CA PHE A 17 25.32 30.47 2.15
C PHE A 17 24.38 29.34 2.57
N LEU A 18 23.43 29.68 3.45
CA LEU A 18 22.17 28.96 3.52
C LEU A 18 21.13 29.88 2.92
N GLN A 19 21.01 29.85 1.58
CA GLN A 19 19.80 30.36 0.95
C GLN A 19 18.64 29.52 1.51
N GLU A 20 17.89 30.12 2.42
CA GLU A 20 16.63 29.60 2.92
C GLU A 20 15.69 29.45 1.73
N LEU A 21 15.71 28.26 1.12
CA LEU A 21 14.66 27.85 0.22
C LEU A 21 13.37 27.87 1.05
N PRO A 22 12.28 28.47 0.56
CA PRO A 22 11.00 28.39 1.22
C PRO A 22 10.70 26.90 1.40
N ILE A 23 10.77 26.41 2.64
CA ILE A 23 10.22 25.10 2.96
C ILE A 23 8.72 25.32 2.77
N VAL A 24 8.24 24.99 1.58
CA VAL A 24 6.82 24.83 1.33
C VAL A 24 6.43 23.67 2.22
N LEU A 25 6.06 23.97 3.46
CA LEU A 25 5.33 23.07 4.32
C LEU A 25 3.95 22.94 3.67
N SER A 26 3.88 22.23 2.55
CA SER A 26 2.61 21.68 2.13
C SER A 26 2.26 20.70 3.24
N ASP A 27 1.16 20.95 3.95
CA ASP A 27 0.53 20.00 4.88
C ASP A 27 -0.05 18.80 4.10
N GLU A 28 0.65 18.36 3.05
CA GLU A 28 0.30 17.18 2.29
C GLU A 28 0.68 15.97 3.13
N GLU A 29 -0.33 15.26 3.63
CA GLU A 29 -0.07 13.97 4.27
C GLU A 29 0.64 13.04 3.29
N MET A 30 1.82 12.56 3.68
CA MET A 30 2.68 11.71 2.85
C MET A 30 2.43 10.24 3.13
N CYS A 31 2.45 9.41 2.08
CA CYS A 31 2.36 7.97 2.24
C CYS A 31 3.62 7.40 2.90
N GLY A 32 3.49 6.78 4.08
CA GLY A 32 4.63 6.21 4.81
C GLY A 32 5.28 4.96 4.19
N ILE A 33 4.99 4.65 2.91
CA ILE A 33 5.58 3.52 2.16
C ILE A 33 6.32 4.02 0.92
N CYS A 34 5.68 4.80 0.06
CA CYS A 34 6.31 5.34 -1.17
C CYS A 34 6.84 6.77 -1.02
N HIS A 35 6.52 7.44 0.10
CA HIS A 35 6.89 8.84 0.36
C HIS A 35 6.40 9.81 -0.73
N GLU A 36 5.24 9.53 -1.31
CA GLU A 36 4.54 10.45 -2.22
C GLU A 36 3.29 11.00 -1.54
N PRO A 37 2.77 12.16 -1.97
CA PRO A 37 1.54 12.75 -1.43
C PRO A 37 0.35 11.80 -1.51
N LEU A 38 -0.44 11.72 -0.44
CA LEU A 38 -1.63 10.88 -0.40
C LEU A 38 -2.72 11.34 -1.38
N SER A 39 -2.71 12.60 -1.80
CA SER A 39 -3.65 13.18 -2.77
C SER A 39 -3.60 12.54 -4.17
N LEU A 40 -2.51 11.85 -4.52
CA LEU A 40 -2.31 11.26 -5.85
C LEU A 40 -3.13 9.98 -6.10
N MET A 41 -3.54 9.27 -5.05
CA MET A 41 -4.29 8.02 -5.16
C MET A 41 -5.26 7.86 -4.00
N ARG A 42 -6.17 6.89 -4.09
CA ARG A 42 -7.03 6.52 -2.95
C ARG A 42 -6.20 6.19 -1.71
N SER A 43 -6.42 6.95 -0.64
CA SER A 43 -5.78 6.73 0.64
C SER A 43 -6.65 5.87 1.58
N VAL A 44 -5.99 5.32 2.60
CA VAL A 44 -6.61 4.54 3.68
C VAL A 44 -5.89 4.83 4.99
N ASN A 45 -6.61 4.71 6.10
CA ASN A 45 -6.06 4.79 7.44
C ASN A 45 -6.08 3.41 8.12
N LEU A 46 -5.05 3.13 8.91
CA LEU A 46 -5.03 1.97 9.79
C LEU A 46 -5.69 2.30 11.13
N ARG A 47 -6.47 1.37 11.69
CA ARG A 47 -6.92 1.44 13.09
C ARG A 47 -6.12 0.46 13.95
N PRO A 48 -5.78 0.83 15.20
CA PRO A 48 -6.14 2.06 15.90
C PRO A 48 -5.20 3.25 15.66
N CYS A 49 -4.03 3.05 15.03
CA CYS A 49 -2.96 4.06 14.98
C CYS A 49 -3.20 5.28 14.07
N LYS A 50 -4.24 5.26 13.23
CA LYS A 50 -4.66 6.31 12.29
C LYS A 50 -3.68 6.70 11.17
N HIS A 51 -2.47 6.16 11.16
CA HIS A 51 -1.51 6.33 10.07
C HIS A 51 -2.12 6.03 8.68
N ALA A 52 -1.77 6.87 7.72
CA ALA A 52 -2.36 6.90 6.39
C ALA A 52 -1.39 6.40 5.29
N TYR A 53 -1.94 5.75 4.28
CA TYR A 53 -1.21 5.17 3.15
C TYR A 53 -2.06 5.20 1.89
N HIS A 54 -1.44 5.12 0.71
CA HIS A 54 -2.20 4.72 -0.47
C HIS A 54 -2.70 3.29 -0.29
N ARG A 55 -3.93 3.03 -0.75
CA ARG A 55 -4.57 1.71 -0.66
C ARG A 55 -3.71 0.61 -1.28
N SER A 56 -3.11 0.86 -2.45
CA SER A 56 -2.25 -0.10 -3.15
C SER A 56 -0.98 -0.39 -2.36
N CYS A 57 -0.35 0.64 -1.79
CA CYS A 57 0.90 0.54 -1.03
C CYS A 57 0.73 -0.32 0.22
N ILE A 58 -0.28 -0.04 1.05
CA ILE A 58 -0.47 -0.80 2.29
C ILE A 58 -0.96 -2.22 2.04
N LEU A 59 -1.75 -2.45 0.98
CA LEU A 59 -2.13 -3.81 0.62
C LEU A 59 -0.91 -4.62 0.22
N LYS A 60 -0.02 -4.09 -0.65
CA LYS A 60 1.28 -4.71 -1.00
C LYS A 60 2.13 -5.02 0.23
N TRP A 61 2.18 -4.09 1.18
CA TRP A 61 2.88 -4.28 2.46
C TRP A 61 2.33 -5.48 3.24
N PHE A 62 1.01 -5.61 3.30
CA PHE A 62 0.34 -6.75 3.92
C PHE A 62 0.50 -8.06 3.13
N GLU A 63 0.81 -8.00 1.83
CA GLU A 63 0.90 -9.23 1.03
C GLU A 63 2.04 -10.14 1.44
N VAL A 64 3.07 -9.63 2.10
CA VAL A 64 4.21 -10.42 2.57
C VAL A 64 3.79 -11.37 3.71
N ARG A 65 2.69 -11.06 4.42
CA ARG A 65 2.24 -11.83 5.58
C ARG A 65 0.85 -12.42 5.32
N VAL A 66 0.75 -13.74 5.43
CA VAL A 66 -0.45 -14.50 5.08
C VAL A 66 -1.56 -14.34 6.13
N SER A 67 -1.17 -14.16 7.40
CA SER A 67 -2.10 -14.05 8.52
C SER A 67 -2.42 -12.59 8.85
N LEU A 68 -3.72 -12.29 9.06
CA LEU A 68 -4.21 -10.94 9.38
C LEU A 68 -3.65 -10.39 10.70
N GLU A 69 -3.39 -11.26 11.67
CA GLU A 69 -2.81 -10.88 12.97
C GLU A 69 -1.40 -10.30 12.84
N LEU A 70 -0.73 -10.57 11.71
CA LEU A 70 0.61 -10.06 11.44
C LEU A 70 0.59 -8.78 10.60
N HIS A 71 -0.59 -8.24 10.23
CA HIS A 71 -0.66 -6.99 9.47
C HIS A 71 -0.34 -5.81 10.39
N THR A 72 0.85 -5.24 10.26
CA THR A 72 1.35 -4.16 11.14
C THR A 72 1.62 -2.87 10.36
N CYS A 73 1.34 -1.73 10.99
CA CYS A 73 1.73 -0.41 10.50
C CYS A 73 3.26 -0.31 10.28
N CYS A 74 3.72 0.20 9.14
CA CYS A 74 5.17 0.37 8.91
C CYS A 74 5.78 1.50 9.75
N ILE A 75 4.97 2.47 10.19
CA ILE A 75 5.41 3.64 10.96
C ILE A 75 5.57 3.27 12.43
N CYS A 76 4.55 2.68 13.06
CA CYS A 76 4.53 2.43 14.51
C CYS A 76 4.46 0.96 14.91
N ARG A 77 4.45 0.03 13.95
CA ARG A 77 4.38 -1.43 14.16
C ARG A 77 3.13 -1.95 14.88
N THR A 78 2.19 -1.08 15.24
CA THR A 78 0.88 -1.48 15.77
C THR A 78 0.17 -2.39 14.78
N VAL A 79 -0.42 -3.47 15.30
CA VAL A 79 -1.26 -4.38 14.52
C VAL A 79 -2.48 -3.61 14.01
N ALA A 80 -2.72 -3.67 12.71
CA ALA A 80 -3.89 -3.10 12.08
C ALA A 80 -5.09 -4.01 12.36
N SER A 81 -6.01 -3.58 13.21
CA SER A 81 -7.28 -4.28 13.39
C SER A 81 -8.18 -4.07 12.18
N GLU A 82 -8.18 -2.85 11.62
CA GLU A 82 -9.00 -2.44 10.49
C GLU A 82 -8.22 -1.52 9.55
N VAL A 83 -8.66 -1.51 8.30
CA VAL A 83 -8.21 -0.56 7.27
C VAL A 83 -9.45 0.16 6.78
N THR A 84 -9.49 1.48 6.93
CA THR A 84 -10.64 2.30 6.52
C THR A 84 -10.25 3.19 5.35
N GLY A 85 -11.11 3.28 4.34
CA GLY A 85 -10.95 4.27 3.27
C GLY A 85 -11.24 5.69 3.75
N GLU A 86 -11.01 6.66 2.86
CA GLU A 86 -11.36 8.08 3.06
C GLU A 86 -12.83 8.29 3.42
N ASP A 87 -13.72 7.42 2.91
CA ASP A 87 -15.15 7.42 3.19
C ASP A 87 -15.52 6.76 4.54
N GLY A 88 -14.51 6.38 5.34
CA GLY A 88 -14.68 5.67 6.60
C GLY A 88 -15.11 4.21 6.46
N LYS A 89 -15.28 3.70 5.23
CA LYS A 89 -15.72 2.32 5.02
C LYS A 89 -14.56 1.34 5.16
N PRO A 90 -14.82 0.12 5.68
CA PRO A 90 -13.79 -0.90 5.82
C PRO A 90 -13.32 -1.37 4.44
N VAL A 91 -12.00 -1.44 4.28
CA VAL A 91 -11.33 -1.99 3.10
C VAL A 91 -10.94 -3.42 3.39
N ILE A 92 -11.45 -4.34 2.55
CA ILE A 92 -11.09 -5.75 2.62
C ILE A 92 -9.59 -5.90 2.32
N ARG A 93 -8.85 -6.42 3.30
CA ARG A 93 -7.39 -6.62 3.27
C ARG A 93 -6.95 -7.85 2.46
N THR A 94 -7.87 -8.76 2.19
CA THR A 94 -7.58 -10.08 1.64
C THR A 94 -7.93 -10.14 0.16
N TYR A 95 -6.94 -10.46 -0.66
CA TYR A 95 -7.14 -11.07 -1.99
C TYR A 95 -7.83 -12.45 -1.79
N PRO A 96 -8.70 -12.95 -2.71
CA PRO A 96 -9.70 -13.99 -2.45
C PRO A 96 -9.21 -15.12 -1.55
N LEU A 97 -10.00 -15.42 -0.52
CA LEU A 97 -9.67 -16.41 0.49
C LEU A 97 -10.09 -17.81 0.00
N GLN A 98 -9.23 -18.80 0.19
CA GLN A 98 -9.60 -20.20 0.09
C GLN A 98 -10.17 -20.64 1.46
N ILE A 99 -11.29 -21.35 1.45
CA ILE A 99 -11.79 -22.03 2.65
C ILE A 99 -11.06 -23.37 2.74
N VAL A 100 -10.34 -23.61 3.83
CA VAL A 100 -9.77 -24.91 4.19
C VAL A 100 -10.48 -25.46 5.42
N GLN A 101 -10.42 -26.77 5.67
CA GLN A 101 -11.15 -27.45 6.76
C GLN A 101 -10.88 -26.87 8.17
N GLU A 102 -9.81 -26.10 8.35
CA GLU A 102 -9.41 -25.44 9.61
C GLU A 102 -9.38 -23.90 9.52
N GLY A 103 -10.07 -23.27 8.55
CA GLY A 103 -10.25 -21.81 8.54
C GLY A 103 -10.18 -21.13 7.16
N LEU A 104 -10.06 -19.80 7.17
CA LEU A 104 -9.89 -18.97 5.98
C LEU A 104 -8.40 -18.72 5.73
N THR A 105 -7.87 -19.20 4.61
CA THR A 105 -6.47 -18.94 4.21
C THR A 105 -6.42 -18.12 2.93
N ARG A 106 -5.33 -17.36 2.74
CA ARG A 106 -5.15 -16.57 1.52
C ARG A 106 -4.85 -17.51 0.35
N CYS A 107 -5.56 -17.31 -0.77
CA CYS A 107 -5.23 -17.99 -2.03
C CYS A 107 -3.80 -17.59 -2.46
N PRO A 108 -2.87 -18.55 -2.65
CA PRO A 108 -1.51 -18.25 -3.10
C PRO A 108 -1.51 -17.44 -4.42
N LYS A 109 -0.47 -16.65 -4.67
CA LYS A 109 -0.40 -15.82 -5.90
C LYS A 109 -0.22 -16.60 -7.20
N ASN A 110 0.05 -17.91 -7.11
CA ASN A 110 0.44 -18.76 -8.23
C ASN A 110 -0.35 -20.08 -8.24
N VAL A 111 -1.64 -19.98 -7.92
CA VAL A 111 -2.53 -21.16 -7.98
C VAL A 111 -3.18 -21.20 -9.34
N ASP A 112 -3.11 -22.38 -9.92
CA ASP A 112 -3.86 -22.72 -11.10
C ASP A 112 -5.36 -22.61 -10.78
N HIS A 113 -6.00 -21.54 -11.24
CA HIS A 113 -7.38 -21.23 -10.90
C HIS A 113 -8.31 -22.39 -11.27
N ALA A 114 -7.99 -23.15 -12.34
CA ALA A 114 -8.66 -24.38 -12.75
C ALA A 114 -8.66 -25.47 -11.65
N LYS A 115 -7.56 -25.63 -10.91
CA LYS A 115 -7.44 -26.63 -9.84
C LYS A 115 -8.10 -26.19 -8.52
N LEU A 116 -8.25 -24.89 -8.28
CA LEU A 116 -9.02 -24.39 -7.16
C LEU A 116 -10.53 -24.48 -7.39
N LEU A 117 -10.96 -24.28 -8.64
CA LEU A 117 -12.35 -24.43 -9.07
C LEU A 117 -12.86 -25.86 -8.80
N SER A 118 -12.00 -26.88 -8.92
CA SER A 118 -12.36 -28.27 -8.62
C SER A 118 -12.27 -28.66 -7.13
N ALA A 119 -11.61 -27.84 -6.29
CA ALA A 119 -11.21 -28.24 -4.94
C ALA A 119 -11.82 -27.42 -3.78
N ALA A 120 -12.45 -26.27 -3.99
CA ALA A 120 -12.90 -25.45 -2.86
C ALA A 120 -14.24 -24.71 -3.03
N SER A 121 -15.06 -24.84 -1.99
CA SER A 121 -16.29 -24.11 -1.66
C SER A 121 -16.03 -22.64 -1.29
N CYS A 122 -15.44 -21.85 -2.19
CA CYS A 122 -15.11 -20.43 -1.95
C CYS A 122 -16.28 -19.50 -2.36
N SER A 123 -16.59 -18.49 -1.55
CA SER A 123 -17.60 -17.46 -1.87
C SER A 123 -17.29 -16.69 -3.16
N THR A 124 -16.01 -16.47 -3.49
CA THR A 124 -15.59 -15.82 -4.74
C THR A 124 -15.71 -16.74 -5.95
N HIS A 125 -15.57 -18.05 -5.78
CA HIS A 125 -15.80 -19.01 -6.86
C HIS A 125 -17.26 -18.98 -7.34
N LYS A 126 -18.21 -18.84 -6.42
CA LYS A 126 -19.62 -18.60 -6.77
C LYS A 126 -19.79 -17.30 -7.56
N ILE A 127 -19.09 -16.23 -7.18
CA ILE A 127 -19.12 -14.95 -7.90
C ILE A 127 -18.56 -15.11 -9.32
N ILE A 128 -17.43 -15.79 -9.49
CA ILE A 128 -16.82 -16.02 -10.82
C ILE A 128 -17.76 -16.82 -11.72
N ILE A 129 -18.31 -17.93 -11.24
CA ILE A 129 -19.28 -18.73 -12.01
C ILE A 129 -20.49 -17.89 -12.43
N ILE A 130 -21.06 -17.10 -11.49
CA ILE A 130 -22.20 -16.23 -11.79
C ILE A 130 -21.81 -15.17 -12.83
N LEU A 131 -20.63 -14.57 -12.72
CA LEU A 131 -20.16 -13.56 -13.69
C LEU A 131 -19.91 -14.18 -15.07
N GLU A 132 -19.36 -15.38 -15.14
CA GLU A 132 -19.14 -16.11 -16.39
C GLU A 132 -20.46 -16.49 -17.05
N GLU A 133 -21.43 -16.96 -16.27
CA GLU A 133 -22.79 -17.28 -16.72
C GLU A 133 -23.49 -16.03 -17.25
N LEU A 134 -23.46 -14.93 -16.51
CA LEU A 134 -24.01 -13.64 -16.97
C LEU A 134 -23.31 -13.13 -18.24
N ALA A 135 -21.99 -13.30 -18.34
CA ALA A 135 -21.24 -12.96 -19.55
C ALA A 135 -21.56 -13.89 -20.73
N HIS A 136 -21.91 -15.15 -20.48
CA HIS A 136 -22.39 -16.08 -21.50
C HIS A 136 -23.79 -15.68 -21.99
N GLN A 137 -24.74 -15.47 -21.07
CA GLN A 137 -26.10 -15.01 -21.38
C GLN A 137 -26.09 -13.71 -22.18
N LYS A 138 -25.25 -12.74 -21.80
CA LYS A 138 -25.07 -11.50 -22.57
C LYS A 138 -24.58 -11.75 -23.99
N ARG A 139 -23.64 -12.69 -24.20
CA ARG A 139 -23.12 -13.00 -25.53
C ARG A 139 -24.16 -13.70 -26.41
N VAL A 140 -25.00 -14.54 -25.81
CA VAL A 140 -26.12 -15.19 -26.52
C VAL A 140 -27.17 -14.16 -26.89
N ALA A 141 -27.59 -13.32 -25.94
CA ALA A 141 -28.60 -12.27 -26.16
C ALA A 141 -28.19 -11.18 -27.16
N LEU A 142 -26.88 -11.00 -27.42
CA LEU A 142 -26.37 -10.08 -28.43
C LEU A 142 -26.21 -10.71 -29.83
N ARG A 143 -26.45 -12.02 -29.95
CA ARG A 143 -26.37 -12.78 -31.22
C ARG A 143 -27.75 -13.11 -31.80
N GLU A 144 -28.83 -12.83 -31.07
CA GLU A 144 -30.23 -12.85 -31.50
C GLU A 144 -30.71 -11.42 -31.83
#